data_AF-A0A9C9G1C4-F1
#
_entry.id   AF-A0A9C9G1C4-F1
#
_cell.length_a   1.000
_cell.length_b   1.000
_cell.length_c   1.000
_cell.angle_alpha   90.00
_cell.angle_beta   90.00
_cell.angle_gamma   90.00
#
_symmetry.space_group_name_H-M   'P 1'
#
loop_
_entity.id
_entity.type
_entity.pdbx_description
1 polymer ?
#
loop_
_entity_poly.entity_id
_entity_poly.type
_entity_poly.pdbx_seq_one_letter_code
_entity_poly.pdbx_strand_id
1 'polypeptide(L)'
;MTDEVKARLDKWLWAARFYRTRSLASTAIRGGKVQVNGNRIKASRLLNIHDQLIIHRGEEIFNLTVLGLTEQRRSASLARLLYLECPESISAREEARAQRKLLHNSVRYDRGRPTKSARRQARKIRRDPFRDI
;
A
#
# COMPACT_ATOMS: atom_id res chain seq x y z
N MET A 1 -32.47 -22.32 3.19
CA MET A 1 -31.01 -22.55 3.22
C MET A 1 -30.33 -21.32 2.63
N THR A 2 -29.64 -20.52 3.44
CA THR A 2 -28.70 -19.53 2.89
C THR A 2 -27.47 -20.30 2.44
N ASP A 3 -27.23 -20.39 1.13
CA ASP A 3 -25.93 -20.84 0.64
C ASP A 3 -24.86 -19.92 1.22
N GLU A 4 -24.06 -20.48 2.13
CA GLU A 4 -22.99 -19.75 2.79
C GLU A 4 -21.89 -19.50 1.76
N VAL A 5 -21.89 -18.31 1.17
CA VAL A 5 -20.88 -17.92 0.17
C VAL A 5 -19.52 -17.90 0.85
N LYS A 6 -18.68 -18.91 0.58
CA LYS A 6 -17.32 -19.01 1.10
C LYS A 6 -16.34 -18.39 0.11
N ALA A 7 -15.41 -17.58 0.62
CA ALA A 7 -14.32 -17.02 -0.19
C ALA A 7 -12.99 -17.19 0.52
N ARG A 8 -11.97 -17.71 -0.19
CA ARG A 8 -10.60 -17.75 0.33
C ARG A 8 -10.03 -16.34 0.45
N LEU A 9 -9.24 -16.07 1.50
CA LEU A 9 -8.60 -14.78 1.72
C LEU A 9 -7.82 -14.28 0.50
N ASP A 10 -6.98 -15.12 -0.10
CA ASP A 10 -6.19 -14.74 -1.27
C ASP A 10 -7.03 -14.30 -2.48
N LYS A 11 -8.12 -15.02 -2.72
CA LYS A 11 -9.04 -14.75 -3.83
C LYS A 11 -9.94 -13.55 -3.53
N TRP A 12 -10.38 -13.40 -2.28
CA TRP A 12 -11.16 -12.25 -1.83
C TRP A 12 -10.37 -10.95 -1.93
N LEU A 13 -9.11 -10.91 -1.48
CA LEU A 13 -8.25 -9.72 -1.60
C LEU A 13 -8.02 -9.30 -3.05
N TRP A 14 -7.95 -10.28 -3.97
CA TRP A 14 -7.93 -10.02 -5.39
C TRP A 14 -9.29 -9.54 -5.92
N ALA A 15 -10.40 -10.11 -5.49
CA ALA A 15 -11.74 -9.67 -5.88
C ALA A 15 -12.04 -8.24 -5.39
N ALA A 16 -11.66 -7.91 -4.16
CA ALA A 16 -11.73 -6.59 -3.52
C ALA A 16 -10.67 -5.59 -4.05
N ARG A 17 -9.84 -6.00 -5.01
CA ARG A 17 -8.88 -5.17 -5.76
C ARG A 17 -7.72 -4.60 -4.95
N PHE A 18 -7.41 -5.14 -3.76
CA PHE A 18 -6.21 -4.77 -3.01
C PHE A 18 -4.91 -5.17 -3.72
N TYR A 19 -4.96 -6.30 -4.45
CA TYR A 19 -3.84 -6.77 -5.26
C TYR A 19 -4.24 -6.97 -6.73
N ARG A 20 -3.29 -6.80 -7.64
CA ARG A 20 -3.52 -6.93 -9.10
C ARG A 20 -3.77 -8.39 -9.49
N THR A 21 -3.05 -9.32 -8.87
CA THR A 21 -3.17 -10.77 -9.10
C THR A 21 -3.38 -11.50 -7.79
N ARG A 22 -3.97 -12.70 -7.86
CA ARG A 22 -4.11 -13.58 -6.69
C ARG A 22 -2.75 -14.03 -6.13
N SER A 23 -1.76 -14.24 -6.99
CA SER A 23 -0.39 -14.60 -6.56
C SER A 23 0.25 -13.53 -5.69
N LEU A 24 0.07 -12.24 -6.03
CA LEU A 24 0.54 -11.13 -5.20
C LEU A 24 -0.17 -11.09 -3.84
N ALA A 25 -1.48 -11.37 -3.80
CA ALA A 25 -2.21 -11.49 -2.55
C ALA A 25 -1.65 -12.63 -1.69
N SER A 26 -1.47 -13.83 -2.25
CA SER A 26 -0.88 -14.97 -1.54
C SER A 26 0.52 -14.67 -0.99
N THR A 27 1.36 -13.97 -1.77
CA THR A 27 2.69 -13.55 -1.32
C THR A 27 2.63 -12.52 -0.20
N ALA A 28 1.74 -11.53 -0.28
CA ALA A 28 1.55 -10.55 0.79
C ALA A 28 1.09 -11.20 2.10
N ILE A 29 0.16 -12.16 2.03
CA ILE A 29 -0.31 -12.93 3.18
C ILE A 29 0.85 -13.72 3.81
N ARG A 30 1.62 -14.48 3.00
CA ARG A 30 2.79 -15.22 3.48
C ARG A 30 3.86 -14.31 4.10
N GLY A 31 4.05 -13.12 3.55
CA GLY A 31 4.95 -12.09 4.08
C GLY A 31 4.43 -11.36 5.32
N GLY A 32 3.29 -11.78 5.89
CA GLY A 32 2.72 -11.19 7.09
C GLY A 32 2.14 -9.78 6.89
N LYS A 33 1.90 -9.38 5.64
CA LYS A 33 1.32 -8.08 5.29
C LYS A 33 -0.21 -8.04 5.41
N VAL A 34 -0.83 -9.20 5.66
CA VAL A 34 -2.26 -9.30 5.90
C VAL A 34 -2.49 -10.06 7.20
N GLN A 35 -3.33 -9.49 8.06
CA GLN A 35 -3.81 -10.13 9.27
C GLN A 35 -5.34 -10.19 9.24
N VAL A 36 -5.90 -11.22 9.87
CA VAL A 36 -7.33 -11.35 10.09
C VAL A 36 -7.58 -11.57 11.57
N ASN A 37 -8.45 -10.74 12.15
CA ASN A 37 -8.77 -10.73 13.58
C ASN A 37 -7.49 -10.72 14.44
N GLY A 38 -6.54 -9.85 14.07
CA GLY A 38 -5.24 -9.68 14.75
C GLY A 38 -4.20 -10.79 14.49
N ASN A 39 -4.53 -11.83 13.71
CA ASN A 39 -3.67 -13.00 13.54
C ASN A 39 -3.12 -13.10 12.11
N ARG A 40 -1.86 -13.58 11.99
CA ARG A 40 -1.30 -14.00 10.71
C ARG A 40 -1.90 -15.34 10.30
N ILE A 41 -2.45 -15.41 9.09
CA ILE A 41 -3.17 -16.58 8.62
C ILE A 41 -2.70 -17.06 7.25
N LYS A 42 -3.00 -18.31 6.91
CA LYS A 42 -2.66 -18.89 5.60
C LYS A 42 -3.57 -18.32 4.52
N ALA A 43 -3.04 -18.19 3.31
CA ALA A 43 -3.75 -17.69 2.13
C ALA A 43 -5.05 -18.46 1.79
N SER A 44 -5.11 -19.74 2.15
CA SER A 44 -6.26 -20.62 1.91
C SER A 44 -7.37 -20.51 2.94
N ARG A 45 -7.19 -19.75 4.02
CA ARG A 45 -8.24 -19.54 5.03
C ARG A 45 -9.47 -18.91 4.36
N LEU A 46 -10.64 -19.47 4.65
CA LEU A 46 -11.91 -18.89 4.25
C LEU A 46 -12.18 -17.64 5.10
N LEU A 47 -12.79 -16.62 4.52
CA LEU A 47 -13.27 -15.44 5.24
C LEU A 47 -14.73 -15.62 5.65
N ASN A 48 -15.07 -14.96 6.75
CA ASN A 48 -16.44 -14.77 7.20
C ASN A 48 -16.82 -13.29 7.08
N ILE A 49 -18.12 -13.01 6.96
CA ILE A 49 -18.62 -11.64 7.10
C ILE A 49 -18.29 -11.16 8.52
N HIS A 50 -17.97 -9.88 8.65
CA HIS A 50 -17.51 -9.20 9.86
C HIS A 50 -16.08 -9.53 10.33
N ASP A 51 -15.33 -10.38 9.60
CA ASP A 51 -13.89 -10.52 9.84
C ASP A 51 -13.20 -9.15 9.72
N GLN A 52 -12.28 -8.88 10.63
CA GLN A 52 -11.47 -7.67 10.64
C GLN A 52 -10.14 -7.93 9.95
N LEU A 53 -9.83 -7.17 8.91
CA LEU A 53 -8.59 -7.26 8.17
C LEU A 53 -7.68 -6.07 8.45
N ILE A 54 -6.39 -6.35 8.64
CA ILE A 54 -5.33 -5.35 8.55
C ILE A 54 -4.50 -5.68 7.32
N ILE A 55 -4.41 -4.74 6.36
CA ILE A 55 -3.70 -4.93 5.09
C ILE A 55 -2.63 -3.85 4.95
N HIS A 56 -1.38 -4.27 4.85
CA HIS A 56 -0.25 -3.43 4.51
C HIS A 56 -0.01 -3.49 2.99
N ARG A 57 -0.16 -2.35 2.31
CA ARG A 57 0.05 -2.21 0.87
C ARG A 57 1.02 -1.08 0.59
N GLY A 58 2.28 -1.43 0.38
CA GLY A 58 3.36 -0.45 0.31
C GLY A 58 3.49 0.26 1.66
N GLU A 59 3.34 1.58 1.65
CA GLU A 59 3.40 2.43 2.84
C GLU A 59 2.01 2.69 3.45
N GLU A 60 0.94 2.18 2.85
CA GLU A 60 -0.43 2.37 3.33
C GLU A 60 -0.90 1.17 4.14
N ILE A 61 -1.63 1.46 5.22
CA ILE A 61 -2.25 0.47 6.11
C ILE A 61 -3.76 0.66 6.05
N PHE A 62 -4.49 -0.44 5.89
CA PHE A 62 -5.95 -0.46 5.81
C PHE A 62 -6.50 -1.36 6.92
N ASN A 63 -7.39 -0.82 7.74
CA ASN A 63 -8.17 -1.59 8.72
C ASN A 63 -9.62 -1.67 8.26
N LEU A 64 -10.08 -2.88 7.96
CA LEU A 64 -11.34 -3.12 7.26
C LEU A 64 -12.19 -4.16 7.96
N THR A 65 -13.51 -4.01 7.85
CA THR A 65 -14.48 -5.06 8.15
C THR A 65 -15.01 -5.66 6.86
N VAL A 66 -15.05 -6.99 6.75
CA VAL A 66 -15.69 -7.69 5.62
C VAL A 66 -17.20 -7.51 5.69
N LEU A 67 -17.82 -7.01 4.63
CA LEU A 67 -19.27 -6.89 4.49
C LEU A 67 -19.87 -7.89 3.49
N GLY A 68 -19.07 -8.35 2.53
CA GLY A 68 -19.53 -9.26 1.50
C GLY A 68 -18.44 -10.23 1.05
N LEU A 69 -18.86 -11.43 0.69
CA LEU A 69 -17.98 -12.49 0.21
C LEU A 69 -18.24 -12.73 -1.28
N THR A 70 -17.17 -12.68 -2.06
CA THR A 70 -17.19 -13.07 -3.47
C THR A 70 -15.81 -13.52 -3.91
N GLU A 71 -15.81 -14.44 -4.84
CA GLU A 71 -14.60 -14.90 -5.52
C GLU A 71 -14.44 -14.29 -6.92
N GLN A 72 -15.39 -13.46 -7.34
CA GLN A 72 -15.39 -12.81 -8.65
C GLN A 72 -14.86 -11.38 -8.55
N ARG A 73 -13.88 -11.05 -9.39
CA ARG A 73 -13.38 -9.67 -9.49
C ARG A 73 -14.28 -8.85 -10.41
N ARG A 74 -14.95 -7.84 -9.87
CA ARG A 74 -15.84 -6.93 -10.60
C ARG A 74 -15.23 -5.51 -10.68
N SER A 75 -16.05 -4.55 -11.12
CA SER A 75 -15.68 -3.13 -11.22
C SER A 75 -15.24 -2.57 -9.87
N ALA A 76 -14.55 -1.42 -9.88
CA ALA A 76 -14.08 -0.77 -8.66
C ALA A 76 -15.22 -0.44 -7.69
N SER A 77 -16.34 0.08 -8.22
CA SER A 77 -17.52 0.43 -7.43
C SER A 77 -18.11 -0.79 -6.72
N LEU A 78 -18.25 -1.93 -7.41
CA LEU A 78 -18.78 -3.16 -6.81
C LEU A 78 -17.81 -3.78 -5.80
N ALA A 79 -16.49 -3.70 -6.05
CA ALA A 79 -15.50 -4.20 -5.11
C ALA A 79 -15.48 -3.41 -3.79
N ARG A 80 -15.77 -2.11 -3.83
CA ARG A 80 -15.84 -1.26 -2.62
C ARG A 80 -16.98 -1.67 -1.68
N LEU A 81 -18.05 -2.27 -2.20
CA LEU A 81 -19.17 -2.74 -1.39
C LEU A 81 -18.82 -3.98 -0.54
N LEU A 82 -17.71 -4.66 -0.81
CA LEU A 82 -17.33 -5.87 -0.10
C LEU A 82 -16.79 -5.60 1.31
N TYR A 83 -16.46 -4.36 1.64
CA TYR A 83 -15.80 -4.02 2.89
C TYR A 83 -16.10 -2.59 3.34
N LEU A 84 -15.98 -2.37 4.65
CA LEU A 84 -15.99 -1.04 5.25
C LEU A 84 -14.60 -0.76 5.82
N GLU A 85 -14.03 0.41 5.53
CA GLU A 85 -12.78 0.86 6.14
C GLU A 85 -13.09 1.72 7.37
N CYS A 86 -12.37 1.48 8.47
CA CYS A 86 -12.53 2.21 9.72
C CYS A 86 -12.17 3.70 9.51
N PRO A 87 -12.96 4.67 10.02
CA PRO A 87 -12.65 6.11 9.88
C PRO A 87 -11.23 6.48 10.34
N GLU A 88 -10.77 5.89 11.44
CA GLU A 88 -9.43 6.08 12.00
C GLU A 88 -8.34 5.59 11.03
N SER A 89 -8.62 4.50 10.30
CA SER A 89 -7.71 4.00 9.26
C SER A 89 -7.61 4.95 8.07
N ILE A 90 -8.71 5.60 7.71
CA ILE A 90 -8.74 6.60 6.63
C ILE A 90 -7.92 7.82 7.05
N SER A 91 -8.20 8.38 8.24
CA SER A 91 -7.48 9.56 8.76
C SER A 91 -5.98 9.30 8.85
N ALA A 92 -5.58 8.19 9.51
CA ALA A 92 -4.16 7.84 9.66
C ALA A 92 -3.44 7.68 8.31
N ARG A 93 -4.11 7.09 7.31
CA ARG A 93 -3.54 6.92 5.97
C ARG A 93 -3.41 8.26 5.23
N GLU A 94 -4.37 9.16 5.39
CA GLU A 94 -4.34 10.50 4.80
C GLU A 94 -3.25 11.38 5.44
N GLU A 95 -3.14 11.36 6.76
CA GLU A 95 -2.08 12.05 7.52
C GLU A 95 -0.69 11.54 7.10
N ALA A 96 -0.49 10.22 7.09
CA ALA A 96 0.78 9.62 6.66
C ALA A 96 1.12 9.96 5.20
N ARG A 97 0.11 10.08 4.32
CA ARG A 97 0.31 10.52 2.93
C ARG A 97 0.69 11.99 2.86
N ALA A 98 0.05 12.86 3.65
CA ALA A 98 0.35 14.28 3.72
C ALA A 98 1.78 14.52 4.25
N GLN A 99 2.16 13.85 5.34
CA GLN A 99 3.51 13.92 5.91
C GLN A 99 4.58 13.49 4.91
N ARG A 100 4.39 12.37 4.21
CA ARG A 100 5.32 11.94 3.15
C ARG A 100 5.45 12.96 2.01
N LYS A 101 4.34 13.59 1.60
CA LYS A 101 4.36 14.64 0.57
C LYS A 101 5.16 15.86 1.03
N LEU A 102 5.02 16.26 2.30
CA LEU A 102 5.80 17.36 2.88
C LEU A 102 7.30 17.03 2.91
N LEU A 103 7.68 15.86 3.43
CA LEU A 103 9.08 15.41 3.48
C LEU A 103 9.72 15.29 2.09
N HIS A 104 9.00 14.74 1.13
CA HIS A 104 9.48 14.64 -0.25
C HIS A 104 9.72 16.02 -0.88
N ASN A 105 8.85 16.99 -0.56
CA ASN A 105 8.99 18.36 -1.05
C ASN A 105 10.12 19.12 -0.35
N SER A 106 10.34 18.93 0.96
CA SER A 106 11.45 19.58 1.69
C SER A 106 12.81 19.10 1.18
N VAL A 107 12.98 17.79 0.94
CA VAL A 107 14.22 17.23 0.37
C VAL A 107 14.53 17.79 -1.03
N ARG A 108 13.51 18.15 -1.83
CA ARG A 108 13.72 18.82 -3.12
C ARG A 108 14.14 20.29 -2.96
N TYR A 109 13.73 20.95 -1.89
CA TYR A 109 14.11 22.33 -1.59
C TYR A 109 15.56 22.40 -1.09
N ASP A 110 15.99 21.46 -0.24
CA ASP A 110 17.37 21.34 0.24
C ASP A 110 18.35 20.91 -0.85
N ARG A 111 17.91 20.07 -1.80
CA ARG A 111 18.64 19.81 -3.05
C ARG A 111 18.38 20.88 -4.11
N GLY A 112 18.36 22.14 -3.68
CA GLY A 112 18.09 23.30 -4.51
C GLY A 112 18.83 23.22 -5.84
N ARG A 113 18.12 23.56 -6.92
CA ARG A 113 18.69 23.68 -8.27
C ARG A 113 20.01 24.44 -8.14
N PRO A 114 21.18 23.85 -8.47
CA PRO A 114 22.46 24.47 -8.16
C PRO A 114 22.47 25.90 -8.67
N THR A 115 22.79 26.83 -7.78
CA THR A 115 22.80 28.26 -8.09
C THR A 115 23.79 28.53 -9.22
N LYS A 116 23.64 29.62 -9.97
CA LYS A 116 24.57 29.98 -11.07
C LYS A 116 26.03 29.97 -10.61
N SER A 117 26.28 30.38 -9.36
CA SER A 117 27.59 30.31 -8.71
C SER A 117 28.07 28.87 -8.50
N ALA A 118 27.25 28.02 -7.87
CA ALA A 118 27.58 26.60 -7.64
C ALA A 118 27.83 25.83 -8.96
N ARG A 119 27.09 26.13 -10.04
CA ARG A 119 27.34 25.57 -11.39
C ARG A 119 28.67 26.06 -11.98
N ARG A 120 29.04 27.33 -11.78
CA ARG A 120 30.32 27.89 -12.26
C ARG A 120 31.50 27.27 -11.51
N GLN A 121 31.34 27.02 -10.21
CA GLN A 121 32.37 26.41 -9.37
C GLN A 121 32.60 24.93 -9.70
N ALA A 122 31.52 24.15 -9.89
CA ALA A 122 31.61 22.77 -10.38
C ALA A 122 32.25 22.67 -11.78
N ARG A 123 31.99 23.65 -12.67
CA ARG A 123 32.68 23.74 -13.99
C ARG A 123 34.16 24.09 -13.87
N LYS A 124 34.57 24.84 -12.85
CA LYS A 124 35.98 25.22 -12.61
C LYS A 124 36.77 24.01 -12.10
N ILE A 125 36.19 23.23 -11.18
CA ILE A 125 36.78 22.00 -10.63
C ILE A 125 36.96 20.93 -11.72
N ARG A 126 36.02 20.82 -12.68
CA ARG A 126 36.13 19.90 -13.83
C ARG A 126 37.17 20.31 -14.89
N ARG A 127 37.81 21.46 -14.75
CA ARG A 127 38.73 22.05 -15.74
C ARG A 127 40.16 22.19 -15.22
N ASP A 128 40.45 21.58 -14.08
CA ASP A 128 41.80 21.53 -13.52
C ASP A 128 42.47 20.20 -13.92
N PRO A 129 43.46 20.20 -14.84
CA PRO A 129 44.10 18.97 -15.31
C PRO A 129 45.15 18.42 -14.33
N PHE A 130 45.40 19.07 -13.19
CA PHE A 130 46.51 18.74 -12.30
C PHE A 130 46.05 18.48 -10.87
N ARG A 131 45.38 17.36 -10.65
CA ARG A 131 45.13 16.87 -9.29
C ARG A 131 45.37 15.38 -9.17
N ASP A 132 46.55 14.95 -9.57
CA ASP A 132 47.18 13.68 -9.19
C ASP A 132 48.72 13.86 -9.27
N ILE A 133 49.32 14.30 -8.16
CA ILE A 133 50.68 13.95 -7.70
C ILE A 133 50.58 13.77 -6.19
#